data_AF-A0A645I0N6-F1
#
_entry.id   AF-A0A645I0N6-F1
#
_cell.length_a   1.000
_cell.length_b   1.000
_cell.length_c   1.000
_cell.angle_alpha   90.00
_cell.angle_beta   90.00
_cell.angle_gamma   90.00
#
_symmetry.space_group_name_H-M   'P 1'
#
loop_
_entity.id
_entity.type
_entity.pdbx_description
1 polymer ?
#
loop_
_entity_poly.entity_id
_entity_poly.type
_entity_poly.pdbx_seq_one_letter_code
_entity_poly.pdbx_strand_id
1 'polypeptide(L)'
;MQYKGRAPVVHIKDFVGFKGDTSPYHLIGLAENPNASIAQFSYRPLGMGVQNLPAIVSAAKEAGAKWLIIEQDQSPDRPPLEASAISIDYLKKII
;
A
#
# COMPACT_ATOMS: atom_id res chain seq x y z
N MET A 1 -18.64 4.70 -12.41
CA MET A 1 -17.70 4.19 -11.40
C MET A 1 -18.36 3.06 -10.59
N GLN A 2 -17.77 1.86 -10.58
CA GLN A 2 -18.39 0.62 -10.03
C GLN A 2 -18.68 0.66 -8.52
N TYR A 3 -17.88 1.42 -7.75
CA TYR A 3 -17.92 1.42 -6.28
C TYR A 3 -18.50 2.70 -5.66
N LYS A 4 -19.16 3.55 -6.46
CA LYS A 4 -19.77 4.80 -5.97
C LYS A 4 -20.79 4.52 -4.86
N GLY A 5 -20.64 5.22 -3.73
CA GLY A 5 -21.50 5.06 -2.55
C GLY A 5 -21.26 3.78 -1.75
N ARG A 6 -20.25 2.97 -2.10
CA ARG A 6 -19.97 1.65 -1.49
C ARG A 6 -18.64 1.59 -0.75
N ALA A 7 -17.85 2.65 -0.77
CA ALA A 7 -16.53 2.73 -0.13
C ALA A 7 -16.45 3.94 0.84
N PRO A 8 -17.21 3.95 1.95
CA PRO A 8 -17.20 5.07 2.89
C PRO A 8 -15.88 5.22 3.66
N VAL A 9 -15.08 4.15 3.74
CA VAL A 9 -13.75 4.10 4.36
C VAL A 9 -12.81 3.41 3.38
N VAL A 10 -11.64 3.99 3.15
CA VAL A 10 -10.61 3.43 2.27
C VAL A 10 -9.30 3.34 3.06
N HIS A 11 -8.77 2.13 3.20
CA HIS A 11 -7.43 1.92 3.72
C HIS A 11 -6.42 2.00 2.58
N ILE A 12 -5.35 2.76 2.81
CA ILE A 12 -4.29 2.97 1.84
C ILE A 12 -2.99 2.45 2.46
N LYS A 13 -2.35 1.53 1.75
CA LYS A 13 -0.98 1.07 2.00
C LYS A 13 -0.19 1.16 0.72
N ASP A 14 1.14 1.18 0.81
CA ASP A 14 2.04 1.20 -0.34
C ASP A 14 3.09 0.08 -0.21
N PHE A 15 3.70 -0.31 -1.33
CA PHE A 15 4.63 -1.43 -1.37
C PHE A 15 5.56 -1.34 -2.58
N VAL A 16 6.68 -2.06 -2.54
CA VAL A 16 7.45 -2.44 -3.72
C VAL A 16 7.25 -3.91 -4.02
N GLY A 17 7.32 -4.26 -5.29
CA GLY A 17 7.17 -5.63 -5.77
C GLY A 17 6.84 -5.62 -7.26
N PHE A 18 7.10 -6.73 -7.94
CA PHE A 18 6.76 -6.90 -9.34
C PHE A 18 5.95 -8.16 -9.55
N LYS A 19 5.14 -8.15 -10.61
CA LYS A 19 4.39 -9.33 -11.04
C LYS A 19 5.36 -10.27 -11.75
N GLY A 20 5.90 -11.24 -11.01
CA GLY A 20 6.72 -12.33 -11.55
C GLY A 20 6.05 -13.69 -11.33
N ASP A 21 6.57 -14.73 -11.98
CA ASP A 21 6.08 -16.11 -11.86
C ASP A 21 6.32 -16.71 -10.46
N THR A 22 7.27 -16.13 -9.72
CA THR A 22 7.51 -16.41 -8.30
C THR A 22 6.77 -15.35 -7.47
N SER A 23 5.44 -15.51 -7.41
CA SER A 23 4.57 -14.75 -6.50
C SER A 23 5.13 -14.78 -5.07
N PRO A 24 4.96 -13.73 -4.24
CA PRO A 24 5.34 -13.78 -2.84
C PRO A 24 4.50 -14.82 -2.08
N TYR A 25 4.96 -16.08 -2.08
CA TYR A 25 4.28 -17.25 -1.54
C TYR A 25 3.87 -17.07 -0.06
N HIS A 26 4.63 -16.29 0.71
CA HIS A 26 4.27 -15.96 2.09
C HIS A 26 2.94 -15.21 2.22
N LEU A 27 2.57 -14.34 1.28
CA LEU A 27 1.32 -13.57 1.34
C LEU A 27 0.07 -14.44 1.13
N ILE A 28 0.24 -15.64 0.57
CA ILE A 28 -0.82 -16.62 0.33
C ILE A 28 -0.69 -17.88 1.21
N GLY A 29 0.20 -17.85 2.23
CA GLY A 29 0.38 -18.95 3.17
C GLY A 29 1.15 -20.17 2.64
N LEU A 30 1.91 -20.00 1.55
CA LEU A 30 2.77 -21.05 0.98
C LEU A 30 4.24 -20.83 1.38
N ALA A 31 4.98 -21.93 1.53
CA ALA A 31 6.38 -21.92 1.93
C ALA A 31 7.26 -21.16 0.92
N GLU A 32 8.26 -20.43 1.41
CA GLU A 32 9.18 -19.69 0.56
C GLU A 32 10.07 -20.62 -0.27
N ASN A 33 10.31 -20.21 -1.52
CA ASN A 33 11.39 -20.78 -2.33
C ASN A 33 12.68 -20.00 -2.05
N PRO A 34 13.70 -20.61 -1.41
CA PRO A 34 14.94 -19.91 -1.03
C PRO A 34 15.80 -19.44 -2.22
N ASN A 35 15.47 -19.86 -3.45
CA ASN A 35 16.17 -19.48 -4.69
C ASN A 35 15.47 -18.38 -5.51
N ALA A 36 14.39 -17.77 -5.00
CA ALA A 36 13.69 -16.71 -5.72
C ALA A 36 14.48 -15.39 -5.62
N SER A 37 15.29 -15.06 -6.63
CA SER A 37 16.02 -13.78 -6.74
C SER A 37 15.13 -12.62 -7.24
N ILE A 38 13.89 -12.56 -6.78
CA ILE A 38 12.95 -11.48 -7.07
C ILE A 38 13.13 -10.41 -6.00
N ALA A 39 13.07 -9.12 -6.37
CA ALA A 39 12.97 -8.05 -5.39
C ALA A 39 11.73 -8.34 -4.53
N GLN A 40 11.99 -8.84 -3.32
CA GLN A 40 11.00 -9.38 -2.41
C GLN A 40 9.95 -8.31 -2.17
N PHE A 41 8.67 -8.71 -2.26
CA PHE A 41 7.58 -7.83 -1.90
C PHE A 41 7.87 -7.22 -0.52
N SER A 42 7.73 -5.90 -0.39
CA SER A 42 8.00 -5.21 0.87
C SER A 42 7.09 -4.00 0.99
N TYR A 43 6.40 -3.89 2.11
CA TYR A 43 5.59 -2.72 2.42
C TYR A 43 6.48 -1.48 2.56
N ARG A 44 5.94 -0.35 2.10
CA ARG A 44 6.62 0.94 2.13
C ARG A 44 5.69 2.01 2.71
N PRO A 45 6.24 3.03 3.37
CA PRO A 45 5.48 4.24 3.64
C PRO A 45 4.86 4.79 2.35
N LEU A 46 3.70 5.44 2.47
CA LEU A 46 3.01 6.02 1.32
C LEU A 46 3.95 6.96 0.54
N GLY A 47 4.01 6.77 -0.78
CA GLY A 47 4.86 7.57 -1.67
C GLY A 47 6.27 7.04 -1.84
N MET A 48 6.59 5.91 -1.20
CA MET A 48 7.87 5.20 -1.35
C MET A 48 7.71 3.83 -2.00
N GLY A 49 6.50 3.44 -2.40
CA GLY A 49 6.23 2.23 -3.16
C GLY A 49 5.92 2.49 -4.63
N VAL A 50 5.16 1.59 -5.24
CA VAL A 50 4.88 1.56 -6.68
C VAL A 50 3.46 1.98 -7.03
N GLN A 51 2.59 2.24 -6.05
CA GLN A 51 1.21 2.57 -6.33
C GLN A 51 1.02 4.04 -6.77
N ASN A 52 0.09 4.26 -7.72
CA ASN A 52 -0.32 5.60 -8.11
C ASN A 52 -1.31 6.18 -7.08
N LEU A 53 -0.77 6.65 -5.96
CA LEU A 53 -1.55 7.18 -4.84
C LEU A 53 -2.43 8.39 -5.20
N PRO A 54 -1.98 9.38 -6.02
CA PRO A 54 -2.86 10.46 -6.45
C PRO A 54 -4.12 9.97 -7.18
N ALA A 55 -3.99 8.99 -8.09
CA ALA A 55 -5.13 8.42 -8.79
C ALA A 55 -6.06 7.64 -7.84
N ILE A 56 -5.49 6.89 -6.88
CA ILE A 56 -6.25 6.15 -5.86
C ILE A 56 -7.05 7.13 -4.98
N VAL A 57 -6.42 8.22 -4.53
CA VAL A 57 -7.08 9.26 -3.71
C VAL A 57 -8.21 9.93 -4.49
N SER A 58 -8.00 10.27 -5.77
CA SER A 58 -9.06 10.82 -6.63
C SER A 58 -10.24 9.86 -6.75
N ALA A 59 -9.95 8.59 -7.04
CA ALA A 59 -10.99 7.55 -7.13
C ALA A 59 -11.72 7.37 -5.79
N ALA A 60 -11.03 7.38 -4.65
CA ALA A 60 -11.67 7.29 -3.34
C ALA A 60 -12.65 8.46 -3.09
N LYS A 61 -12.27 9.68 -3.46
CA LYS A 61 -13.15 10.87 -3.38
C LYS A 61 -14.37 10.72 -4.29
N GLU A 62 -14.17 10.33 -5.55
CA GLU A 62 -15.27 10.10 -6.51
C GLU A 62 -16.22 8.98 -6.07
N ALA A 63 -15.69 7.96 -5.38
CA ALA A 63 -16.48 6.88 -4.80
C ALA A 63 -17.31 7.32 -3.59
N GLY A 64 -17.02 8.51 -3.02
CA GLY A 64 -17.70 9.06 -1.85
C GLY A 64 -17.09 8.66 -0.52
N ALA A 65 -15.80 8.30 -0.50
CA ALA A 65 -15.09 7.98 0.73
C ALA A 65 -15.12 9.16 1.71
N LYS A 66 -15.37 8.86 2.99
CA LYS A 66 -15.37 9.81 4.10
C LYS A 66 -14.07 9.78 4.87
N TRP A 67 -13.38 8.64 4.85
CA TRP A 67 -12.16 8.42 5.59
C TRP A 67 -11.12 7.76 4.69
N LEU A 68 -9.92 8.34 4.67
CA LEU A 68 -8.72 7.69 4.15
C LEU A 68 -7.88 7.29 5.36
N ILE A 69 -7.64 6.00 5.52
CA ILE A 69 -6.89 5.43 6.64
C ILE A 69 -5.52 5.01 6.10
N ILE A 70 -4.47 5.51 6.74
CA ILE A 70 -3.12 5.04 6.49
C ILE A 70 -2.97 3.71 7.23
N GLU A 71 -2.77 2.64 6.47
CA GLU A 71 -2.54 1.32 7.06
C GLU A 71 -1.04 1.07 7.14
N GLN A 72 -0.52 1.08 8.38
CA GLN A 72 0.86 0.73 8.68
C GLN A 72 0.94 -0.78 8.87
N ASP A 73 1.82 -1.43 8.10
CA ASP A 73 2.00 -2.89 8.06
C ASP A 73 3.41 -3.26 8.55
N GLN A 74 4.03 -4.33 8.06
CA GLN A 74 5.44 -4.59 8.37
C GLN A 74 6.33 -3.42 7.95
N SER A 75 7.25 -3.02 8.83
CA SER A 75 8.23 -1.97 8.55
C SER A 75 9.64 -2.51 8.82
N PRO A 76 10.24 -3.23 7.85
CA PRO A 76 11.52 -3.88 8.06
C PRO A 76 12.69 -2.88 8.18
N ASP A 77 12.58 -1.71 7.57
CA ASP A 77 13.71 -0.78 7.44
C ASP A 77 13.66 0.40 8.42
N ARG A 78 12.57 0.55 9.19
CA ARG A 78 12.39 1.66 10.15
C ARG A 78 11.33 1.37 11.21
N PRO A 79 11.30 2.13 12.32
CA PRO A 79 10.24 2.03 13.31
C PRO A 79 8.84 2.26 12.71
N PRO A 80 7.82 1.46 13.10
CA PRO A 80 6.46 1.59 12.59
C PRO A 80 5.88 3.01 12.65
N LEU A 81 6.08 3.73 13.75
CA LEU A 81 5.59 5.10 13.91
C LEU A 81 6.28 6.10 12.98
N GLU A 82 7.55 5.88 12.63
CA GLU A 82 8.26 6.69 11.65
C GLU A 82 7.68 6.45 10.24
N ALA A 83 7.38 5.20 9.90
CA ALA A 83 6.70 4.86 8.64
C ALA A 83 5.31 5.50 8.55
N SER A 84 4.53 5.50 9.65
CA SER A 84 3.24 6.21 9.72
C SER A 84 3.39 7.71 9.54
N ALA A 85 4.39 8.33 10.18
CA ALA A 85 4.65 9.77 10.07
C ALA A 85 4.96 10.18 8.62
N ILE A 86 5.85 9.44 7.95
CA ILE A 86 6.18 9.68 6.55
C ILE A 86 4.95 9.53 5.66
N SER A 87 4.13 8.51 5.94
CA SER A 87 2.91 8.25 5.18
C SER A 87 1.89 9.37 5.29
N ILE A 88 1.66 9.93 6.49
CA ILE A 88 0.71 11.02 6.67
C ILE A 88 1.24 12.33 6.06
N ASP A 89 2.54 12.57 6.14
CA ASP A 89 3.15 13.75 5.52
C ASP A 89 3.10 13.70 4.00
N TYR A 90 3.22 12.51 3.41
CA TYR A 90 2.99 12.32 1.98
C TYR A 90 1.51 12.50 1.63
N LEU A 91 0.59 11.84 2.35
CA LEU A 91 -0.84 11.90 2.05
C LEU A 91 -1.38 13.33 2.08
N LYS A 92 -0.95 14.14 3.07
CA LYS A 92 -1.30 15.56 3.19
C LYS A 92 -0.92 16.40 1.97
N LYS A 93 0.08 15.99 1.18
CA LYS A 93 0.51 16.71 -0.03
C LYS A 93 -0.34 16.38 -1.26
N ILE A 94 -1.07 15.27 -1.24
CA ILE A 94 -1.81 14.75 -2.40
C ILE A 94 -3.33 14.70 -2.19
N ILE A 95 -3.80 14.98 -0.97
CA ILE A 95 -5.23 15.12 -0.64
C ILE A 95 -5.72 16.54 -0.89
#